data_AF-A0A9P3CNG6-F1
#
_entry.id   AF-A0A9P3CNG6-F1
#
_cell.length_a   1.000
_cell.length_b   1.000
_cell.length_c   1.000
_cell.angle_alpha   90.00
_cell.angle_beta   90.00
_cell.angle_gamma   90.00
#
_symmetry.space_group_name_H-M   'P 1'
#
loop_
_entity.id
_entity.type
_entity.pdbx_description
1 polymer ?
#
loop_
_entity_poly.entity_id
_entity_poly.type
_entity_poly.pdbx_seq_one_letter_code
_entity_poly.pdbx_strand_id
1 'polypeptide(L)'
;MATIDVRDDVLCYLEKETCLIGESSIDTESESDDHEESHSLRTQVTSQTNSFILSHWPFESDAARSSYLSRDLPGLACLCFPFALDERIHLIARLFSIVYLLGEIISELDGDDAEDCLQSLMQAVKGYWADRTQAEVWMLCDLFDEIRSHEYIMVEDIIEATWRYLELRTVRRGRRTKREDRRPGFQSTFVEAGVLLPLHRFATGLMIDEEEFNFGNQELLGSAVGS
;
A
#
# COMPACT_ATOMS: atom_id res chain seq x y z
N MET A 1 -7.12 31.51 2.36
CA MET A 1 -6.04 30.52 2.26
C MET A 1 -6.39 29.42 3.24
N ALA A 2 -7.03 28.35 2.74
CA ALA A 2 -7.39 27.21 3.56
C ALA A 2 -6.29 26.17 3.42
N THR A 3 -5.59 25.90 4.52
CA THR A 3 -4.70 24.76 4.68
C THR A 3 -5.54 23.49 4.68
N ILE A 4 -5.41 22.69 3.63
CA ILE A 4 -6.02 21.37 3.52
C ILE A 4 -5.21 20.44 4.42
N ASP A 5 -5.85 19.95 5.47
CA ASP A 5 -5.24 19.08 6.48
C ASP A 5 -5.16 17.64 5.93
N VAL A 6 -3.93 17.18 5.71
CA VAL A 6 -3.61 15.82 5.20
C VAL A 6 -3.77 14.76 6.31
N ARG A 7 -4.09 15.18 7.54
CA ARG A 7 -4.38 14.29 8.67
C ARG A 7 -5.67 13.49 8.51
N ASP A 8 -6.65 14.00 7.77
CA ASP A 8 -8.00 13.43 7.75
C ASP A 8 -8.08 12.02 7.15
N ASP A 9 -7.22 11.62 6.20
CA ASP A 9 -7.37 10.30 5.55
C ASP A 9 -6.69 9.15 6.32
N VAL A 10 -5.69 9.45 7.16
CA VAL A 10 -5.05 8.46 8.04
C VAL A 10 -5.78 8.40 9.39
N LEU A 11 -6.29 9.56 9.86
CA LEU A 11 -7.13 9.62 11.06
C LEU A 11 -8.56 9.16 10.82
N CYS A 12 -9.18 9.29 9.64
CA CYS A 12 -10.59 8.86 9.48
C CYS A 12 -10.81 7.34 9.61
N TYR A 13 -9.75 6.52 9.58
CA TYR A 13 -9.82 5.10 9.97
C TYR A 13 -9.27 4.85 11.40
N LEU A 14 -8.17 5.49 11.80
CA LEU A 14 -7.64 5.34 13.18
C LEU A 14 -8.48 6.06 14.27
N GLU A 15 -9.24 7.10 13.92
CA GLU A 15 -10.18 7.83 14.80
C GLU A 15 -11.58 7.22 14.82
N LYS A 16 -11.99 6.51 13.75
CA LYS A 16 -13.29 5.84 13.75
C LYS A 16 -13.35 4.65 14.72
N GLU A 17 -12.22 4.02 15.01
CA GLU A 17 -12.14 2.99 16.05
C GLU A 17 -11.89 3.54 17.46
N THR A 18 -11.43 4.79 17.60
CA THR A 18 -11.25 5.41 18.92
C THR A 18 -12.43 6.28 19.37
N CYS A 19 -13.47 6.49 18.54
CA CYS A 19 -14.56 7.42 18.87
C CYS A 19 -15.99 6.82 18.87
N LEU A 20 -16.16 5.50 18.84
CA LEU A 20 -17.48 4.84 18.98
C LEU A 20 -17.72 4.12 20.32
N ILE A 21 -17.03 4.51 21.40
CA ILE A 21 -17.37 4.06 22.76
C ILE A 21 -17.65 5.26 23.67
N GLY A 22 -18.94 5.42 24.01
CA GLY A 22 -19.50 6.37 25.00
C GLY A 22 -20.37 7.44 24.32
N GLU A 23 -21.70 7.44 24.41
CA GLU A 23 -22.50 7.36 25.63
C GLU A 23 -23.80 6.58 25.42
N SER A 24 -23.98 5.48 26.13
CA SER A 24 -25.30 4.91 26.44
C SER A 24 -25.11 3.82 27.50
N SER A 25 -25.36 4.20 28.75
CA SER A 25 -25.40 3.34 29.93
C SER A 25 -26.22 2.06 29.71
N ILE A 26 -25.57 0.90 29.80
CA ILE A 26 -26.12 -0.37 30.28
C ILE A 26 -24.95 -1.28 30.61
N ASP A 27 -24.96 -1.83 31.83
CA ASP A 27 -23.94 -2.72 32.38
C ASP A 27 -23.79 -3.99 31.53
N THR A 28 -22.66 -4.17 30.86
CA THR A 28 -22.16 -5.51 30.48
C THR A 28 -20.64 -5.42 30.37
N GLU A 29 -19.95 -6.08 31.30
CA GLU A 29 -18.51 -6.35 31.22
C GLU A 29 -18.25 -7.18 29.94
N SER A 30 -17.78 -6.51 28.89
CA SER A 30 -17.20 -7.15 27.71
C SER A 30 -15.87 -6.46 27.47
N GLU A 31 -14.83 -6.95 28.12
CA GLU A 31 -13.45 -6.68 27.74
C GLU A 31 -13.20 -7.40 26.39
N SER A 32 -13.60 -6.78 25.28
CA SER A 32 -13.02 -7.10 23.98
C SER A 32 -11.71 -6.32 23.89
N ASP A 33 -10.67 -6.89 24.48
CA ASP A 33 -9.28 -6.48 24.28
C ASP A 33 -8.87 -6.95 22.88
N ASP A 34 -9.53 -6.41 21.84
CA ASP A 34 -9.18 -6.63 20.44
C ASP A 34 -7.93 -5.80 20.16
N HIS A 35 -6.79 -6.26 20.67
CA HIS A 35 -5.51 -5.78 20.20
C HIS A 35 -5.45 -6.09 18.71
N GLU A 36 -5.38 -5.06 17.86
CA GLU A 36 -5.05 -5.22 16.45
C GLU A 36 -3.79 -6.12 16.35
N GLU A 37 -4.00 -7.38 15.95
CA GLU A 37 -2.92 -8.34 15.89
C GLU A 37 -1.97 -7.86 14.78
N SER A 38 -0.75 -7.51 15.15
CA SER A 38 0.28 -7.00 14.25
C SER A 38 1.42 -8.01 14.15
N HIS A 39 2.10 -8.02 13.01
CA HIS A 39 3.25 -8.89 12.81
C HIS A 39 4.29 -8.69 13.94
N SER A 40 4.77 -9.79 14.53
CA SER A 40 5.68 -9.77 15.69
C SER A 40 6.95 -8.95 15.45
N LEU A 41 7.43 -8.93 14.20
CA LEU A 41 8.60 -8.16 13.75
C LEU A 41 8.32 -6.69 13.37
N ARG A 42 7.12 -6.13 13.62
CA ARG A 42 6.72 -4.79 13.16
C ARG A 42 7.78 -3.72 13.41
N THR A 43 8.31 -3.62 14.63
CA THR A 43 9.31 -2.61 14.98
C THR A 43 10.58 -2.73 14.13
N GLN A 44 11.08 -3.96 13.96
CA GLN A 44 12.27 -4.23 13.16
C GLN A 44 12.02 -3.94 11.67
N VAL A 45 10.94 -4.47 11.11
CA VAL A 45 10.56 -4.30 9.70
C VAL A 45 10.36 -2.83 9.37
N THR A 46 9.71 -2.08 10.26
CA THR A 46 9.47 -0.64 10.09
C THR A 46 10.77 0.14 10.09
N SER A 47 11.65 -0.12 11.05
CA SER A 47 12.95 0.54 11.13
C SER A 47 13.82 0.23 9.90
N GLN A 48 13.87 -1.04 9.47
CA GLN A 48 14.70 -1.46 8.34
C GLN A 48 14.19 -0.91 7.02
N THR A 49 12.88 -1.00 6.78
CA THR A 49 12.25 -0.49 5.56
C THR A 49 12.40 1.03 5.48
N ASN A 50 12.06 1.77 6.54
CA ASN A 50 12.23 3.22 6.55
C ASN A 50 13.69 3.61 6.35
N SER A 51 14.65 2.93 6.99
CA SER A 51 16.08 3.22 6.79
C SER A 51 16.52 3.01 5.34
N PHE A 52 16.04 1.94 4.69
CA PHE A 52 16.31 1.65 3.29
C PHE A 52 15.75 2.74 2.38
N ILE A 53 14.46 3.06 2.51
CA ILE A 53 13.78 4.07 1.68
C ILE A 53 14.43 5.44 1.87
N LEU A 54 14.66 5.87 3.12
CA LEU A 54 15.29 7.17 3.42
C LEU A 54 16.71 7.32 2.89
N SER A 55 17.43 6.21 2.68
CA SER A 55 18.81 6.23 2.22
C SER A 55 18.95 6.24 0.70
N HIS A 56 17.90 5.86 -0.04
CA HIS A 56 17.97 5.64 -1.48
C HIS A 56 16.94 6.44 -2.27
N TRP A 57 15.74 6.65 -1.73
CA TRP A 57 14.69 7.37 -2.41
C TRP A 57 15.00 8.89 -2.49
N PRO A 58 14.92 9.51 -3.67
CA PRO A 58 15.29 10.91 -3.87
C PRO A 58 14.12 11.82 -3.50
N PHE A 59 13.86 11.97 -2.20
CA PHE A 59 12.83 12.90 -1.73
C PHE A 59 13.12 14.33 -2.19
N GLU A 60 12.12 14.99 -2.78
CA GLU A 60 12.23 16.37 -3.27
C GLU A 60 12.47 17.39 -2.15
N SER A 61 12.08 17.04 -0.91
CA SER A 61 12.24 17.90 0.27
C SER A 61 12.18 17.14 1.59
N ASP A 62 12.66 17.77 2.67
CA ASP A 62 12.48 17.27 4.05
C ASP A 62 10.99 17.16 4.44
N ALA A 63 10.13 17.99 3.86
CA ALA A 63 8.69 17.92 4.07
C ALA A 63 8.10 16.64 3.45
N ALA A 64 8.50 16.31 2.21
CA ALA A 64 8.11 15.05 1.56
C ALA A 64 8.60 13.82 2.34
N ARG A 65 9.85 13.89 2.82
CA ARG A 65 10.45 12.86 3.69
C ARG A 65 9.65 12.66 4.99
N SER A 66 9.28 13.75 5.66
CA SER A 66 8.51 13.72 6.90
C SER A 66 7.09 13.21 6.66
N SER A 67 6.47 13.61 5.55
CA SER A 67 5.16 13.12 5.12
C SER A 67 5.17 11.61 4.91
N TYR A 68 6.17 11.07 4.20
CA TYR A 68 6.34 9.62 4.04
C TYR A 68 6.41 8.88 5.39
N LEU A 69 7.26 9.34 6.31
CA LEU A 69 7.41 8.70 7.62
C LEU A 69 6.14 8.75 8.47
N SER A 70 5.39 9.85 8.39
CA SER A 70 4.14 10.02 9.15
C SER A 70 3.04 9.02 8.78
N ARG A 71 3.16 8.36 7.62
CA ARG A 71 2.18 7.38 7.13
C ARG A 71 2.37 5.99 7.70
N ASP A 72 3.53 5.69 8.29
CA ASP A 72 3.89 4.36 8.82
C ASP A 72 3.56 3.20 7.86
N LEU A 73 3.86 3.34 6.57
CA LEU A 73 3.53 2.32 5.55
C LEU A 73 4.08 0.92 5.86
N PRO A 74 5.31 0.77 6.39
CA PRO A 74 5.78 -0.53 6.85
C PRO A 74 4.96 -1.09 8.02
N GLY A 75 4.53 -0.23 8.94
CA GLY A 75 3.66 -0.61 10.04
C GLY A 75 2.28 -1.05 9.55
N LEU A 76 1.71 -0.33 8.57
CA LEU A 76 0.47 -0.72 7.90
C LEU A 76 0.59 -2.10 7.24
N ALA A 77 1.69 -2.39 6.55
CA ALA A 77 1.93 -3.72 6.00
C ALA A 77 1.93 -4.82 7.09
N CYS A 78 2.51 -4.53 8.27
CA CYS A 78 2.52 -5.45 9.40
C CYS A 78 1.14 -5.64 10.05
N LEU A 79 0.24 -4.66 9.94
CA LEU A 79 -1.16 -4.77 10.35
C LEU A 79 -2.00 -5.54 9.33
N CYS A 80 -1.74 -5.35 8.03
CA CYS A 80 -2.46 -6.09 6.98
C CYS A 80 -2.05 -7.57 6.92
N PHE A 81 -0.83 -7.91 7.32
CA PHE A 81 -0.29 -9.27 7.23
C PHE A 81 0.41 -9.71 8.52
N PRO A 82 -0.31 -9.80 9.65
CA PRO A 82 0.28 -10.17 10.94
C PRO A 82 0.78 -11.62 10.97
N PHE A 83 0.23 -12.46 10.10
CA PHE A 83 0.53 -13.88 9.92
C PHE A 83 1.61 -14.15 8.85
N ALA A 84 2.18 -13.10 8.23
CA ALA A 84 3.20 -13.29 7.20
C ALA A 84 4.40 -14.08 7.73
N LEU A 85 5.10 -14.78 6.84
CA LEU A 85 6.38 -15.36 7.17
C LEU A 85 7.42 -14.24 7.42
N ASP A 86 8.27 -14.41 8.44
CA ASP A 86 9.29 -13.43 8.87
C ASP A 86 10.20 -13.01 7.71
N GLU A 87 10.58 -13.95 6.84
CA GLU A 87 11.41 -13.70 5.66
C GLU A 87 10.65 -13.08 4.48
N ARG A 88 9.33 -12.85 4.58
CA ARG A 88 8.51 -12.28 3.50
C ARG A 88 7.91 -10.92 3.88
N ILE A 89 7.60 -10.69 5.16
CA ILE A 89 6.95 -9.44 5.62
C ILE A 89 7.75 -8.18 5.26
N HIS A 90 9.08 -8.24 5.28
CA HIS A 90 9.92 -7.10 4.96
C HIS A 90 9.86 -6.71 3.46
N LEU A 91 9.62 -7.68 2.58
CA LEU A 91 9.42 -7.44 1.14
C LEU A 91 8.06 -6.78 0.89
N ILE A 92 7.03 -7.23 1.62
CA ILE A 92 5.70 -6.60 1.57
C ILE A 92 5.77 -5.16 2.05
N ALA A 93 6.45 -4.90 3.17
CA ALA A 93 6.62 -3.54 3.71
C ALA A 93 7.39 -2.61 2.75
N ARG A 94 8.42 -3.12 2.08
CA ARG A 94 9.12 -2.38 1.01
C ARG A 94 8.21 -2.11 -0.18
N LEU A 95 7.41 -3.08 -0.61
CA LEU A 95 6.45 -2.89 -1.71
C LEU A 95 5.45 -1.78 -1.38
N PHE A 96 4.83 -1.81 -0.20
CA PHE A 96 3.92 -0.76 0.26
C PHE A 96 4.57 0.63 0.16
N SER A 97 5.80 0.75 0.62
CA SER A 97 6.54 2.01 0.62
C SER A 97 6.85 2.52 -0.80
N ILE A 98 7.44 1.66 -1.65
CA ILE A 98 7.86 2.03 -3.00
C ILE A 98 6.65 2.33 -3.89
N VAL A 99 5.62 1.48 -3.83
CA VAL A 99 4.42 1.62 -4.66
C VAL A 99 3.60 2.84 -4.25
N TYR A 100 3.54 3.19 -2.96
CA TYR A 100 2.98 4.47 -2.53
C TYR A 100 3.72 5.64 -3.17
N LEU A 101 5.06 5.69 -3.06
CA LEU A 101 5.86 6.81 -3.55
C LEU A 101 5.81 6.94 -5.07
N LEU A 102 5.86 5.83 -5.81
CA LEU A 102 5.62 5.81 -7.26
C LEU A 102 4.21 6.32 -7.60
N GLY A 103 3.21 5.89 -6.82
CA GLY A 103 1.83 6.36 -6.97
C GLY A 103 1.71 7.87 -6.78
N GLU A 104 2.48 8.48 -5.85
CA GLU A 104 2.54 9.94 -5.71
C GLU A 104 3.11 10.59 -6.96
N ILE A 105 4.25 10.11 -7.48
CA ILE A 105 4.89 10.63 -8.71
C ILE A 105 3.90 10.57 -9.89
N ILE A 106 3.34 9.39 -10.16
CA ILE A 106 2.43 9.17 -11.29
C ILE A 106 1.20 10.07 -11.21
N SER A 107 0.73 10.32 -9.99
CA SER A 107 -0.48 11.10 -9.78
C SER A 107 -0.29 12.61 -9.97
N GLU A 108 0.95 13.10 -10.07
CA GLU A 108 1.28 14.47 -10.44
C GLU A 108 1.50 14.66 -11.95
N LEU A 109 1.75 13.57 -12.69
CA LEU A 109 1.89 13.58 -14.15
C LEU A 109 0.53 13.80 -14.84
N ASP A 110 0.56 14.31 -16.08
CA ASP A 110 -0.62 14.26 -16.93
C ASP A 110 -0.80 12.87 -17.57
N GLY A 111 -1.88 12.69 -18.33
CA GLY A 111 -2.27 11.36 -18.82
C GLY A 111 -1.20 10.73 -19.74
N ASP A 112 -0.63 11.52 -20.64
CA ASP A 112 0.35 11.03 -21.61
C ASP A 112 1.70 10.77 -20.91
N ASP A 113 2.16 11.70 -20.08
CA ASP A 113 3.39 11.54 -19.29
C ASP A 113 3.30 10.34 -18.32
N ALA A 114 2.13 10.11 -17.73
CA ALA A 114 1.91 8.99 -16.82
C ALA A 114 1.94 7.64 -17.57
N GLU A 115 1.34 7.57 -18.76
CA GLU A 115 1.36 6.36 -19.60
C GLU A 115 2.80 6.01 -20.03
N ASP A 116 3.58 7.01 -20.47
CA ASP A 116 4.99 6.85 -20.84
C ASP A 116 5.83 6.40 -19.63
N CYS A 117 5.60 6.99 -18.45
CA CYS A 117 6.28 6.62 -17.22
C CYS A 117 5.99 5.16 -16.82
N LEU A 118 4.71 4.77 -16.80
CA LEU A 118 4.28 3.41 -16.52
C LEU A 118 4.89 2.41 -17.50
N GLN A 119 4.82 2.71 -18.80
CA GLN A 119 5.38 1.83 -19.82
C GLN A 119 6.89 1.66 -19.63
N SER A 120 7.62 2.73 -19.31
CA SER A 120 9.05 2.68 -19.00
C SER A 120 9.36 1.78 -17.79
N LEU A 121 8.62 1.95 -16.68
CA LEU A 121 8.76 1.12 -15.48
C LEU A 121 8.49 -0.36 -15.76
N MET A 122 7.42 -0.67 -16.51
CA MET A 122 7.10 -2.04 -16.90
C MET A 122 8.20 -2.68 -17.75
N GLN A 123 8.82 -1.94 -18.67
CA GLN A 123 9.97 -2.44 -19.44
C GLN A 123 11.20 -2.67 -18.54
N ALA A 124 11.46 -1.78 -17.58
CA ALA A 124 12.55 -1.96 -16.63
C ALA A 124 12.39 -3.24 -15.80
N VAL A 125 11.20 -3.49 -15.24
CA VAL A 125 10.90 -4.69 -14.44
C VAL A 125 10.96 -6.00 -15.24
N LYS A 126 10.73 -5.95 -16.55
CA LYS A 126 10.92 -7.10 -17.46
C LYS A 126 12.40 -7.38 -17.80
N GLY A 127 13.33 -6.58 -17.27
CA GLY A 127 14.77 -6.76 -17.44
C GLY A 127 15.33 -6.11 -18.70
N TYR A 128 14.59 -5.23 -19.38
CA TYR A 128 15.10 -4.56 -20.59
C TYR A 128 16.14 -3.49 -20.24
N TRP A 129 15.81 -2.56 -19.32
CA TRP A 129 16.71 -1.47 -18.89
C TRP A 129 16.34 -1.00 -17.48
N ALA A 130 17.08 -1.44 -16.46
CA ALA A 130 17.03 -0.81 -15.14
C ALA A 130 18.16 0.22 -15.05
N ASP A 131 17.81 1.51 -15.15
CA ASP A 131 18.77 2.57 -14.94
C ASP A 131 19.16 2.64 -13.46
N ARG A 132 20.39 2.22 -13.14
CA ARG A 132 20.92 2.23 -11.77
C ARG A 132 21.14 3.63 -11.22
N THR A 133 20.98 4.68 -12.03
CA THR A 133 21.00 6.07 -11.58
C THR A 133 19.63 6.57 -11.12
N GLN A 134 18.55 5.86 -11.45
CA GLN A 134 17.18 6.19 -11.05
C GLN A 134 16.73 5.26 -9.92
N ALA A 135 16.68 5.80 -8.71
CA ALA A 135 16.39 5.01 -7.51
C ALA A 135 15.02 4.37 -7.52
N GLU A 136 14.01 5.10 -7.99
CA GLU A 136 12.64 4.66 -8.10
C GLU A 136 12.50 3.41 -8.96
N VAL A 137 13.29 3.35 -10.04
CA VAL A 137 13.30 2.23 -10.99
C VAL A 137 14.05 1.05 -10.40
N TRP A 138 15.31 1.21 -10.00
CA TRP A 138 16.11 0.07 -9.57
C TRP A 138 15.60 -0.52 -8.25
N MET A 139 15.05 0.30 -7.34
CA MET A 139 14.48 -0.20 -6.09
C MET A 139 13.28 -1.10 -6.34
N LEU A 140 12.41 -0.75 -7.30
CA LEU A 140 11.27 -1.60 -7.68
C LEU A 140 11.74 -2.88 -8.39
N CYS A 141 12.69 -2.77 -9.33
CA CYS A 141 13.24 -3.93 -10.02
C CYS A 141 13.88 -4.93 -9.06
N ASP A 142 14.78 -4.46 -8.19
CA ASP A 142 15.49 -5.31 -7.23
C ASP A 142 14.51 -5.95 -6.23
N LEU A 143 13.48 -5.22 -5.80
CA LEU A 143 12.44 -5.78 -4.94
C LEU A 143 11.68 -6.92 -5.64
N PHE A 144 11.28 -6.74 -6.91
CA PHE A 144 10.60 -7.81 -7.63
C PHE A 144 11.53 -9.00 -7.89
N ASP A 145 12.82 -8.78 -8.15
CA ASP A 145 13.80 -9.88 -8.25
C ASP A 145 13.96 -10.63 -6.92
N GLU A 146 13.94 -9.93 -5.79
CA GLU A 146 13.96 -10.52 -4.46
C GLU A 146 12.68 -11.34 -4.21
N ILE A 147 11.50 -10.80 -4.51
CA ILE A 147 10.22 -11.52 -4.43
C ILE A 147 10.24 -12.77 -5.32
N ARG A 148 10.73 -12.68 -6.56
CA ARG A 148 10.88 -13.82 -7.49
C ARG A 148 11.76 -14.92 -6.91
N SER A 149 12.79 -14.56 -6.15
CA SER A 149 13.69 -15.54 -5.53
C SER A 149 13.04 -16.34 -4.39
N HIS A 150 12.01 -15.76 -3.75
CA HIS A 150 11.22 -16.44 -2.72
C HIS A 150 10.06 -17.24 -3.29
N GLU A 151 9.34 -16.71 -4.28
CA GLU A 151 8.15 -17.35 -4.83
C GLU A 151 7.94 -16.98 -6.31
N TYR A 152 8.41 -17.85 -7.21
CA TYR A 152 8.36 -17.61 -8.65
C TYR A 152 6.94 -17.67 -9.22
N ILE A 153 6.03 -18.44 -8.60
CA ILE A 153 4.69 -18.66 -9.16
C ILE A 153 3.78 -17.44 -8.94
N MET A 154 3.82 -16.83 -7.76
CA MET A 154 2.89 -15.77 -7.35
C MET A 154 3.35 -14.36 -7.77
N VAL A 155 4.63 -14.20 -8.14
CA VAL A 155 5.21 -12.89 -8.38
C VAL A 155 4.59 -12.13 -9.55
N GLU A 156 4.16 -12.83 -10.59
CA GLU A 156 3.50 -12.19 -11.74
C GLU A 156 2.15 -11.59 -11.34
N ASP A 157 1.38 -12.25 -10.46
CA ASP A 157 0.12 -11.70 -9.94
C ASP A 157 0.36 -10.44 -9.08
N ILE A 158 1.44 -10.42 -8.28
CA ILE A 158 1.83 -9.25 -7.47
C ILE A 158 2.24 -8.09 -8.38
N ILE A 159 3.03 -8.38 -9.42
CA ILE A 159 3.49 -7.39 -10.41
C ILE A 159 2.27 -6.81 -11.14
N GLU A 160 1.36 -7.66 -11.62
CA GLU A 160 0.17 -7.22 -12.34
C GLU A 160 -0.73 -6.34 -11.45
N ALA A 161 -0.99 -6.77 -10.20
CA ALA A 161 -1.77 -5.96 -9.27
C ALA A 161 -1.08 -4.63 -8.92
N THR A 162 0.25 -4.61 -8.84
CA THR A 162 1.03 -3.38 -8.66
C THR A 162 0.83 -2.41 -9.82
N TRP A 163 0.82 -2.91 -11.07
CA TRP A 163 0.53 -2.06 -12.23
C TRP A 163 -0.89 -1.51 -12.22
N ARG A 164 -1.89 -2.34 -11.90
CA ARG A 164 -3.27 -1.86 -11.74
C ARG A 164 -3.37 -0.77 -10.69
N TYR A 165 -2.68 -0.92 -9.56
CA TYR A 165 -2.61 0.15 -8.55
C TYR A 165 -2.05 1.43 -9.15
N LEU A 166 -0.89 1.38 -9.83
CA LEU A 166 -0.26 2.58 -10.38
C LEU A 166 -1.09 3.21 -11.52
N GLU A 167 -1.81 2.41 -12.31
CA GLU A 167 -2.76 2.88 -13.31
C GLU A 167 -3.95 3.63 -12.67
N LEU A 168 -4.50 3.13 -11.56
CA LEU A 168 -5.56 3.82 -10.81
C LEU A 168 -5.09 5.16 -10.21
N ARG A 169 -3.78 5.35 -10.05
CA ARG A 169 -3.20 6.62 -9.59
C ARG A 169 -3.11 7.67 -10.71
N THR A 170 -3.28 7.30 -11.97
CA THR A 170 -3.24 8.24 -13.10
C THR A 170 -4.44 9.20 -13.06
N VAL A 171 -4.18 10.51 -13.16
CA VAL A 171 -5.25 11.51 -13.14
C VAL A 171 -5.84 11.67 -14.54
N ARG A 172 -7.04 11.11 -14.78
CA ARG A 172 -7.79 11.37 -16.02
C ARG A 172 -8.34 12.81 -16.03
N ARG A 173 -7.54 13.76 -16.52
CA ARG A 173 -7.97 15.15 -16.76
C ARG A 173 -9.05 15.16 -17.86
N GLY A 174 -10.31 15.06 -17.47
CA GLY A 174 -11.46 15.12 -18.40
C GLY A 174 -12.84 14.98 -17.75
N ARG A 175 -12.92 14.38 -16.56
CA ARG A 175 -14.17 14.29 -15.77
C ARG A 175 -14.12 15.18 -14.52
N ARG A 176 -13.74 16.46 -14.65
CA ARG A 176 -14.09 17.47 -13.64
C ARG A 176 -15.58 17.81 -13.75
N THR A 177 -16.45 16.82 -13.58
CA THR A 177 -17.82 17.04 -13.15
C THR A 177 -17.77 17.45 -11.69
N LYS A 178 -18.45 18.54 -11.36
CA LYS A 178 -18.59 19.12 -10.02
C LYS A 178 -18.93 18.05 -8.96
N ARG A 179 -17.92 17.49 -8.32
CA ARG A 179 -17.94 16.96 -6.96
C ARG A 179 -16.50 17.00 -6.46
N GLU A 180 -16.39 17.19 -5.17
CA GLU A 180 -15.15 17.21 -4.41
C GLU A 180 -14.58 15.79 -4.37
N ASP A 181 -14.15 15.27 -5.52
CA ASP A 181 -13.52 13.95 -5.63
C ASP A 181 -12.12 14.08 -5.04
N ARG A 182 -12.03 13.83 -3.73
CA ARG A 182 -10.77 13.61 -3.03
C ARG A 182 -10.03 12.49 -3.75
N ARG A 183 -8.72 12.67 -3.96
CA ARG A 183 -7.85 11.59 -4.47
C ARG A 183 -8.06 10.37 -3.55
N PRO A 184 -8.36 9.18 -4.09
CA PRO A 184 -8.56 8.01 -3.24
C PRO A 184 -7.31 7.75 -2.42
N GLY A 185 -7.51 7.35 -1.16
CA GLY A 185 -6.42 7.05 -0.24
C GLY A 185 -5.63 5.81 -0.69
N PHE A 186 -4.40 5.69 -0.20
CA PHE A 186 -3.51 4.57 -0.51
C PHE A 186 -4.20 3.21 -0.35
N GLN A 187 -4.78 2.95 0.83
CA GLN A 187 -5.42 1.67 1.15
C GLN A 187 -6.61 1.38 0.23
N SER A 188 -7.49 2.35 -0.02
CA SER A 188 -8.64 2.14 -0.91
C SER A 188 -8.22 1.77 -2.33
N THR A 189 -7.21 2.45 -2.88
CA THR A 189 -6.68 2.11 -4.22
C THR A 189 -5.96 0.77 -4.22
N PHE A 190 -5.29 0.40 -3.13
CA PHE A 190 -4.61 -0.88 -2.98
C PHE A 190 -5.59 -2.05 -2.94
N VAL A 191 -6.73 -1.87 -2.26
CA VAL A 191 -7.86 -2.82 -2.26
C VAL A 191 -8.50 -2.88 -3.65
N GLU A 192 -8.81 -1.73 -4.26
CA GLU A 192 -9.44 -1.66 -5.58
C GLU A 192 -8.58 -2.32 -6.67
N ALA A 193 -7.25 -2.16 -6.60
CA ALA A 193 -6.31 -2.82 -7.50
C ALA A 193 -6.18 -4.33 -7.29
N GLY A 194 -6.79 -4.87 -6.23
CA GLY A 194 -6.75 -6.30 -5.91
C GLY A 194 -5.38 -6.78 -5.43
N VAL A 195 -4.56 -5.90 -4.84
CA VAL A 195 -3.17 -6.24 -4.45
C VAL A 195 -3.11 -7.13 -3.22
N LEU A 196 -4.15 -7.11 -2.37
CA LEU A 196 -4.14 -7.85 -1.10
C LEU A 196 -4.10 -9.37 -1.29
N LEU A 197 -4.86 -9.93 -2.24
CA LEU A 197 -4.89 -11.38 -2.47
C LEU A 197 -3.53 -11.96 -2.89
N PRO A 198 -2.85 -11.47 -3.95
CA PRO A 198 -1.55 -12.02 -4.33
C PRO A 198 -0.50 -11.81 -3.22
N LEU A 199 -0.60 -10.72 -2.45
CA LEU A 199 0.26 -10.53 -1.28
C LEU A 199 -0.08 -11.44 -0.10
N HIS A 200 -1.34 -11.82 0.10
CA HIS A 200 -1.73 -12.81 1.10
C HIS A 200 -1.15 -14.18 0.77
N ARG A 201 -1.28 -14.61 -0.49
CA ARG A 201 -0.66 -15.84 -0.99
C ARG A 201 0.85 -15.81 -0.78
N PHE A 202 1.48 -14.68 -1.12
CA PHE A 202 2.91 -14.48 -0.89
C PHE A 202 3.27 -14.50 0.59
N ALA A 203 2.53 -13.80 1.45
CA ALA A 203 2.77 -13.73 2.89
C ALA A 203 2.76 -15.12 3.56
N THR A 204 1.81 -15.96 3.16
CA THR A 204 1.56 -17.29 3.75
C THR A 204 2.30 -18.42 3.06
N GLY A 205 2.70 -18.24 1.79
CA GLY A 205 3.17 -19.33 0.94
C GLY A 205 2.06 -20.32 0.54
N LEU A 206 0.79 -19.95 0.72
CA LEU A 206 -0.35 -20.80 0.42
C LEU A 206 -1.08 -20.32 -0.83
N MET A 207 -1.45 -21.26 -1.69
CA MET A 207 -2.31 -21.01 -2.85
C MET A 207 -3.77 -21.14 -2.40
N ILE A 208 -4.44 -20.01 -2.25
CA ILE A 208 -5.89 -19.93 -1.97
C ILE A 208 -6.59 -19.23 -3.14
N ASP A 209 -7.83 -19.57 -3.44
CA ASP A 209 -8.61 -18.87 -4.48
C ASP A 209 -9.27 -17.58 -3.96
N GLU A 210 -9.93 -16.84 -4.85
CA GLU A 210 -10.62 -15.59 -4.49
C GLU A 210 -11.78 -15.83 -3.53
N GLU A 211 -12.52 -16.94 -3.69
CA GLU A 211 -13.65 -17.25 -2.83
C GLU A 211 -13.17 -17.47 -1.40
N GLU A 212 -12.18 -18.34 -1.21
CA GLU A 212 -11.55 -18.64 0.07
C GLU A 212 -10.99 -17.40 0.76
N PHE A 213 -10.30 -16.54 -0.01
CA PHE A 213 -9.78 -15.27 0.52
C PHE A 213 -10.88 -14.31 0.97
N ASN A 214 -11.96 -14.19 0.19
CA ASN A 214 -13.06 -13.28 0.50
C ASN A 214 -13.88 -13.75 1.71
N PHE A 215 -14.02 -15.06 1.93
CA PHE A 215 -14.67 -15.60 3.13
C PHE A 215 -13.92 -15.23 4.42
N GLY A 216 -12.59 -15.19 4.39
CA GLY A 216 -11.76 -14.86 5.55
C GLY A 216 -11.57 -13.36 5.82
N ASN A 217 -11.85 -12.49 4.85
CA ASN A 217 -11.47 -11.06 4.88
C ASN A 217 -12.66 -10.11 4.65
N GLN A 218 -13.87 -10.50 5.06
CA GLN A 218 -15.08 -9.69 4.84
C GLN A 218 -15.00 -8.27 5.43
N GLU A 219 -14.19 -8.04 6.47
CA GLU A 219 -13.99 -6.72 7.08
C GLU A 219 -12.99 -5.85 6.29
N LEU A 220 -11.93 -6.44 5.73
CA LEU A 220 -10.94 -5.74 4.89
C LEU A 220 -11.50 -5.35 3.51
N LEU A 221 -12.50 -6.08 3.02
CA LEU A 221 -13.17 -5.87 1.73
C LEU A 221 -14.54 -5.18 1.89
N GLY A 222 -14.96 -4.92 3.13
CA GLY A 222 -16.32 -4.57 3.52
C GLY A 222 -16.62 -3.07 3.59
N SER A 223 -16.76 -2.41 2.44
CA SER A 223 -17.75 -1.34 2.28
C SER A 223 -18.20 -1.11 0.82
N ALA A 224 -17.96 -2.07 -0.08
CA ALA A 224 -18.36 -1.93 -1.50
C ALA A 224 -19.72 -2.56 -1.85
N VAL A 225 -20.41 -3.19 -0.89
CA VAL A 225 -21.73 -3.80 -1.15
C VAL A 225 -22.73 -3.29 -0.13
N GLY A 226 -23.48 -2.26 -0.52
CA GLY A 226 -24.51 -1.66 0.34
C GLY A 226 -25.34 -0.58 -0.33
N SER A 227 -26.24 -1.02 -1.22
CA SER A 227 -27.43 -0.33 -1.80
C SER A 227 -27.23 0.78 -2.85
#